data_AF-A0A2E1AVY6-F1
#
_entry.id   AF-A0A2E1AVY6-F1
#
_cell.length_a   1.000
_cell.length_b   1.000
_cell.length_c   1.000
_cell.angle_alpha   90.00
_cell.angle_beta   90.00
_cell.angle_gamma   90.00
#
_symmetry.space_group_name_H-M   'P 1'
#
loop_
_entity.id
_entity.type
_entity.pdbx_description
1 polymer ?
#
loop_
_entity_poly.entity_id
_entity_poly.type
_entity_poly.pdbx_seq_one_letter_code
_entity_poly.pdbx_strand_id
1 'polypeptide(L)'
;MKNILISPFIVAALLLINNSCNSNASGKTTGNVDGNMVTVSVEPSYFTNENVTITTVPCTLSDGTETDCYQIVTNSTPSDHEMGPWCPDNITDGAEAGGIWLEGGEVYDVDGEFIENLATFYNDDTWLMYDENGDVHITETEEDCINAANPNVGTEYENFCVECIPAYITNVSQTWTIPITPIIQDSKAYFARGPGGNFSSMPSTRGIALNGVEYSAPAPVNNILSAYTLAPFDDAGGHINVHQGYHYHAATGLSTHVEQDDDHAPLIGYAMDGFGIYEMTDANGDEPTDLDDCRGHYDDVRGYHYHVDAAGNNNFINCLQGAYVL
;
A
#
# COMPACT_ATOMS: atom_id res chain seq x y z
N MET A 1 -92.96 21.36 -37.37
CA MET A 1 -92.52 21.52 -38.77
C MET A 1 -91.53 20.42 -39.07
N LYS A 2 -91.73 19.73 -40.20
CA LYS A 2 -91.03 18.51 -40.63
C LYS A 2 -89.58 18.77 -41.05
N ASN A 3 -88.73 17.76 -40.85
CA ASN A 3 -87.60 17.25 -41.68
C ASN A 3 -86.63 16.52 -40.73
N ILE A 4 -86.70 15.20 -40.50
CA ILE A 4 -86.24 14.06 -41.32
C ILE A 4 -84.84 14.27 -41.93
N LEU A 5 -83.88 13.42 -41.54
CA LEU A 5 -83.11 12.46 -42.38
C LEU A 5 -81.86 11.98 -41.57
N ILE A 6 -81.86 10.74 -41.07
CA ILE A 6 -81.26 9.50 -41.62
C ILE A 6 -79.88 9.19 -41.00
N SER A 7 -79.85 8.07 -40.26
CA SER A 7 -78.66 7.31 -39.84
C SER A 7 -78.06 6.55 -41.05
N PRO A 8 -76.78 6.17 -41.01
CA PRO A 8 -76.57 4.72 -40.90
C PRO A 8 -75.41 4.29 -39.99
N PHE A 9 -75.70 3.22 -39.26
CA PHE A 9 -74.81 2.17 -38.76
C PHE A 9 -73.72 1.77 -39.77
N ILE A 10 -72.44 1.72 -39.35
CA ILE A 10 -71.49 0.71 -39.85
C ILE A 10 -70.63 0.16 -38.68
N VAL A 11 -70.59 -1.17 -38.70
CA VAL A 11 -69.98 -2.20 -37.86
C VAL A 11 -68.50 -1.98 -37.50
N ALA A 12 -68.20 -2.25 -36.23
CA ALA A 12 -66.85 -2.42 -35.69
C ALA A 12 -66.30 -3.83 -36.01
N ALA A 13 -65.03 -3.91 -36.38
CA ALA A 13 -64.26 -5.16 -36.40
C ALA A 13 -62.81 -4.91 -35.97
N LEU A 14 -62.36 -5.81 -35.10
CA LEU A 14 -61.07 -5.88 -34.39
C LEU A 14 -59.83 -5.78 -35.29
N LEU A 15 -58.75 -5.24 -34.74
CA LEU A 15 -57.40 -5.82 -34.84
C LEU A 15 -56.56 -5.41 -33.62
N LEU A 16 -55.97 -6.44 -32.99
CA LEU A 16 -55.10 -6.44 -31.81
C LEU A 16 -53.75 -5.76 -32.11
N ILE A 17 -53.07 -5.21 -31.08
CA ILE A 17 -51.71 -5.58 -30.64
C ILE A 17 -51.41 -4.90 -29.27
N ASN A 18 -51.28 -5.76 -28.25
CA ASN A 18 -50.54 -5.74 -26.98
C ASN A 18 -50.16 -4.45 -26.20
N ASN A 19 -50.66 -4.43 -24.96
CA ASN A 19 -50.14 -3.82 -23.71
C ASN A 19 -48.61 -4.02 -23.52
N SER A 20 -47.86 -3.21 -22.78
CA SER A 20 -48.12 -2.80 -21.39
C SER A 20 -47.16 -1.69 -20.93
N CYS A 21 -47.66 -0.81 -20.05
CA CYS A 21 -46.95 0.25 -19.33
C CYS A 21 -45.84 -0.25 -18.38
N ASN A 22 -44.85 0.60 -18.05
CA ASN A 22 -44.52 0.82 -16.63
C ASN A 22 -43.83 2.18 -16.34
N SER A 23 -43.96 2.57 -15.08
CA SER A 23 -43.83 3.86 -14.39
C SER A 23 -42.46 4.58 -14.37
N ASN A 24 -42.58 5.90 -14.22
CA ASN A 24 -41.59 6.91 -13.82
C ASN A 24 -40.39 6.38 -13.02
N ALA A 25 -39.19 6.55 -13.59
CA ALA A 25 -37.93 6.57 -12.87
C ALA A 25 -37.44 8.02 -12.78
N SER A 26 -37.22 8.47 -11.54
CA SER A 26 -36.47 9.69 -11.21
C SER A 26 -35.15 9.69 -11.98
N GLY A 27 -34.87 10.80 -12.66
CA GLY A 27 -33.65 10.97 -13.46
C GLY A 27 -32.42 10.71 -12.60
N LYS A 28 -31.67 9.66 -12.95
CA LYS A 28 -30.28 9.48 -12.57
C LYS A 28 -29.53 10.60 -13.31
N THR A 29 -29.13 11.64 -12.59
CA THR A 29 -28.07 12.54 -13.05
C THR A 29 -26.82 11.70 -13.13
N THR A 30 -26.52 11.21 -14.34
CA THR A 30 -25.17 10.78 -14.71
C THR A 30 -24.29 12.02 -14.59
N GLY A 31 -23.52 12.10 -13.50
CA GLY A 31 -22.42 13.04 -13.39
C GLY A 31 -21.47 12.71 -14.52
N ASN A 32 -21.46 13.55 -15.55
CA ASN A 32 -20.46 13.53 -16.59
C ASN A 32 -19.19 14.06 -15.92
N VAL A 33 -18.29 13.17 -15.50
CA VAL A 33 -16.95 13.60 -15.04
C VAL A 33 -16.29 14.27 -16.24
N ASP A 34 -15.88 15.51 -16.01
CA ASP A 34 -15.48 16.47 -17.02
C ASP A 34 -14.33 15.90 -17.87
N GLY A 35 -14.39 16.04 -19.19
CA GLY A 35 -13.41 15.50 -20.14
C GLY A 35 -12.08 16.27 -20.16
N ASN A 36 -11.67 16.79 -19.00
CA ASN A 36 -10.59 17.77 -18.86
C ASN A 36 -9.73 17.58 -17.59
N MET A 37 -9.86 16.46 -16.87
CA MET A 37 -8.93 16.14 -15.78
C MET A 37 -7.60 15.63 -16.34
N VAL A 38 -6.51 16.13 -15.77
CA VAL A 38 -5.16 15.66 -16.06
C VAL A 38 -4.96 14.29 -15.44
N THR A 39 -4.35 13.38 -16.20
CA THR A 39 -3.89 12.08 -15.72
C THR A 39 -2.46 11.90 -16.20
N VAL A 40 -1.56 11.58 -15.29
CA VAL A 40 -0.16 11.26 -15.59
C VAL A 40 0.00 9.75 -15.64
N SER A 41 0.56 9.25 -16.74
CA SER A 41 0.91 7.83 -16.89
C SER A 41 2.13 7.48 -16.04
N VAL A 42 2.24 6.21 -15.65
CA VAL A 42 3.46 5.67 -15.01
C VAL A 42 4.65 5.91 -15.93
N GLU A 43 5.71 6.55 -15.42
CA GLU A 43 6.95 6.79 -16.14
C GLU A 43 7.97 5.70 -15.78
N PRO A 44 8.20 4.70 -16.65
CA PRO A 44 9.06 3.56 -16.34
C PRO A 44 10.53 3.96 -16.16
N SER A 45 10.98 5.09 -16.72
CA SER A 45 12.38 5.54 -16.57
C SER A 45 12.71 6.07 -15.17
N TYR A 46 11.71 6.27 -14.31
CA TYR A 46 11.92 6.63 -12.91
C TYR A 46 12.27 5.44 -12.03
N PHE A 47 12.00 4.22 -12.47
CA PHE A 47 12.42 3.03 -11.72
C PHE A 47 13.93 2.83 -11.84
N THR A 48 14.54 2.29 -10.79
CA THR A 48 15.94 1.87 -10.85
C THR A 48 16.10 0.75 -11.88
N ASN A 49 17.27 0.68 -12.52
CA ASN A 49 17.54 -0.37 -13.52
C ASN A 49 18.18 -1.63 -12.92
N GLU A 50 18.53 -1.59 -11.63
CA GLU A 50 19.14 -2.69 -10.90
C GLU A 50 18.05 -3.50 -10.20
N ASN A 51 17.99 -4.80 -10.47
CA ASN A 51 16.97 -5.73 -9.95
C ASN A 51 15.53 -5.50 -10.41
N VAL A 52 15.21 -4.44 -11.17
CA VAL A 52 13.86 -4.18 -11.70
C VAL A 52 13.84 -4.39 -13.21
N THR A 53 12.85 -5.16 -13.70
CA THR A 53 12.56 -5.34 -15.12
C THR A 53 11.12 -4.97 -15.39
N ILE A 54 10.90 -4.04 -16.32
CA ILE A 54 9.57 -3.57 -16.69
C ILE A 54 9.25 -4.01 -18.12
N THR A 55 8.10 -4.63 -18.30
CA THR A 55 7.57 -5.03 -19.61
C THR A 55 6.12 -4.57 -19.75
N THR A 56 5.66 -4.37 -20.98
CA THR A 56 4.26 -4.04 -21.25
C THR A 56 3.48 -5.32 -21.56
N VAL A 57 2.35 -5.51 -20.88
CA VAL A 57 1.45 -6.65 -21.04
C VAL A 57 -0.01 -6.18 -21.13
N PRO A 58 -0.89 -6.84 -21.90
CA PRO A 58 -2.32 -6.56 -21.84
C PRO A 58 -2.89 -7.00 -20.49
N CYS A 59 -3.84 -6.23 -19.95
CA CYS A 59 -4.49 -6.49 -18.67
C CYS A 59 -5.97 -6.08 -18.68
N THR A 60 -6.72 -6.58 -17.70
CA THR A 60 -8.10 -6.14 -17.43
C THR A 60 -8.16 -5.51 -16.05
N LEU A 61 -8.70 -4.30 -15.96
CA LEU A 61 -8.86 -3.59 -14.71
C LEU A 61 -10.15 -4.00 -14.00
N SER A 62 -10.25 -3.61 -12.73
CA SER A 62 -11.38 -3.88 -11.84
C SER A 62 -12.73 -3.32 -12.31
N ASP A 63 -12.72 -2.32 -13.20
CA ASP A 63 -13.93 -1.79 -13.85
C ASP A 63 -14.30 -2.51 -15.17
N GLY A 64 -13.50 -3.51 -15.57
CA GLY A 64 -13.65 -4.28 -16.80
C GLY A 64 -12.94 -3.67 -18.01
N THR A 65 -12.23 -2.56 -17.86
CA THR A 65 -11.45 -1.95 -18.94
C THR A 65 -10.29 -2.86 -19.34
N GLU A 66 -10.17 -3.15 -20.64
CA GLU A 66 -8.99 -3.79 -21.22
C GLU A 66 -8.00 -2.70 -21.67
N THR A 67 -6.75 -2.80 -21.19
CA THR A 67 -5.70 -1.80 -21.46
C THR A 67 -4.32 -2.45 -21.45
N ASP A 68 -3.28 -1.65 -21.67
CA ASP A 68 -1.89 -2.03 -21.45
C ASP A 68 -1.45 -1.67 -20.03
N CYS A 69 -0.78 -2.62 -19.38
CA CYS A 69 -0.19 -2.50 -18.05
C CYS A 69 1.33 -2.67 -18.11
N TYR A 70 2.01 -2.14 -17.11
CA TYR A 70 3.38 -2.54 -16.82
C TYR A 70 3.38 -3.77 -15.92
N GLN A 71 4.11 -4.80 -16.34
CA GLN A 71 4.53 -5.91 -15.49
C GLN A 71 5.95 -5.61 -15.00
N ILE A 72 6.08 -5.44 -13.68
CA ILE A 72 7.31 -5.06 -12.99
C ILE A 72 7.80 -6.31 -12.23
N VAL A 73 8.92 -6.87 -12.66
CA VAL A 73 9.57 -8.01 -12.03
C VAL A 73 10.75 -7.50 -11.21
N THR A 74 10.80 -7.87 -9.93
CA THR A 74 11.86 -7.47 -8.99
C THR A 74 12.41 -8.68 -8.23
N ASN A 75 13.63 -8.58 -7.70
CA ASN A 75 14.15 -9.54 -6.71
C ASN A 75 13.81 -9.13 -5.25
N SER A 76 13.09 -8.01 -5.06
CA SER A 76 12.76 -7.45 -3.75
C SER A 76 14.00 -7.22 -2.89
N THR A 77 15.04 -6.67 -3.53
CA THR A 77 16.28 -6.23 -2.90
C THR A 77 16.64 -4.86 -3.47
N PRO A 78 16.60 -3.81 -2.64
CA PRO A 78 16.97 -2.47 -3.07
C PRO A 78 18.47 -2.37 -3.37
N SER A 79 18.83 -1.44 -4.25
CA SER A 79 20.22 -1.12 -4.63
C SER A 79 20.65 0.29 -4.20
N ASP A 80 19.70 1.09 -3.73
CA ASP A 80 19.82 2.52 -3.44
C ASP A 80 20.13 2.83 -1.96
N HIS A 81 20.02 1.84 -1.08
CA HIS A 81 20.40 1.91 0.33
C HIS A 81 20.84 0.52 0.82
N GLU A 82 21.59 0.50 1.92
CA GLU A 82 21.90 -0.75 2.62
C GLU A 82 20.67 -1.22 3.40
N MET A 83 20.42 -2.54 3.38
CA MET A 83 19.36 -3.15 4.18
C MET A 83 19.89 -3.43 5.59
N GLY A 84 19.09 -3.07 6.60
CA GLY A 84 19.53 -3.13 7.99
C GLY A 84 20.48 -1.98 8.35
N PRO A 85 20.95 -1.93 9.61
CA PRO A 85 20.69 -2.90 10.67
C PRO A 85 19.25 -2.85 11.20
N TRP A 86 18.84 -3.90 11.93
CA TRP A 86 17.51 -3.99 12.55
C TRP A 86 17.57 -4.07 14.07
N CYS A 87 18.44 -4.96 14.59
CA CYS A 87 18.59 -5.21 16.01
C CYS A 87 19.98 -4.79 16.49
N PRO A 88 20.09 -3.99 17.58
CA PRO A 88 21.38 -3.70 18.20
C PRO A 88 21.92 -4.96 18.89
N ASP A 89 23.25 -5.16 18.89
CA ASP A 89 23.89 -6.34 19.48
C ASP A 89 23.88 -6.28 21.02
N ASN A 90 23.91 -5.08 21.60
CA ASN A 90 23.99 -4.86 23.05
C ASN A 90 23.15 -3.66 23.51
N ILE A 91 22.66 -3.68 24.76
CA ILE A 91 21.89 -2.59 25.37
C ILE A 91 22.67 -1.26 25.54
N THR A 92 23.95 -1.25 25.21
CA THR A 92 24.78 -0.03 25.21
C THR A 92 25.02 0.56 23.82
N ASP A 93 24.51 -0.11 22.77
CA ASP A 93 24.66 0.35 21.40
C ASP A 93 23.73 1.53 21.11
N GLY A 94 24.19 2.44 20.24
CA GLY A 94 23.41 3.59 19.78
C GLY A 94 22.46 3.25 18.64
N ALA A 95 21.67 4.24 18.22
CA ALA A 95 20.68 4.11 17.15
C ALA A 95 21.28 3.60 15.83
N GLU A 96 22.55 3.88 15.53
CA GLU A 96 23.22 3.40 14.32
C GLU A 96 23.42 1.88 14.24
N ALA A 97 23.22 1.16 15.35
CA ALA A 97 23.35 -0.28 15.42
C ALA A 97 22.02 -1.02 15.28
N GLY A 98 20.89 -0.30 15.30
CA GLY A 98 19.56 -0.86 15.11
C GLY A 98 18.80 -0.11 14.03
N GLY A 99 17.54 -0.48 13.87
CA GLY A 99 16.62 0.23 12.98
C GLY A 99 15.56 1.00 13.76
N ILE A 100 14.33 0.96 13.28
CA ILE A 100 13.19 1.67 13.86
C ILE A 100 12.04 0.73 14.23
N TRP A 101 11.25 1.16 15.22
CA TRP A 101 9.99 0.53 15.61
C TRP A 101 8.84 1.53 15.52
N LEU A 102 7.70 1.07 14.99
CA LEU A 102 6.51 1.89 14.76
C LEU A 102 5.44 1.52 15.78
N GLU A 103 5.15 2.42 16.71
CA GLU A 103 4.19 2.17 17.78
C GLU A 103 3.38 3.43 18.11
N GLY A 104 2.06 3.28 18.21
CA GLY A 104 1.18 4.37 18.64
C GLY A 104 1.17 5.63 17.75
N GLY A 105 1.59 5.53 16.48
CA GLY A 105 1.71 6.68 15.57
C GLY A 105 3.08 7.35 15.57
N GLU A 106 4.02 6.86 16.38
CA GLU A 106 5.36 7.40 16.53
C GLU A 106 6.42 6.44 15.98
N VAL A 107 7.60 6.98 15.69
CA VAL A 107 8.80 6.22 15.30
C VAL A 107 9.78 6.24 16.46
N TYR A 108 10.30 5.08 16.84
CA TYR A 108 11.31 4.93 17.88
C TYR A 108 12.55 4.29 17.28
N ASP A 109 13.72 4.85 17.59
CA ASP A 109 14.99 4.18 17.31
C ASP A 109 15.08 2.92 18.18
N VAL A 110 15.40 1.78 17.57
CA VAL A 110 15.64 0.52 18.27
C VAL A 110 17.11 0.46 18.64
N ASP A 111 17.50 1.34 19.56
CA ASP A 111 18.83 1.32 20.16
C ASP A 111 18.88 0.44 21.41
N GLY A 112 20.06 0.34 22.01
CA GLY A 112 20.24 -0.44 23.23
C GLY A 112 19.41 0.07 24.41
N GLU A 113 19.24 1.40 24.54
CA GLU A 113 18.43 2.01 25.60
C GLU A 113 16.94 1.66 25.43
N PHE A 114 16.43 1.65 24.20
CA PHE A 114 15.06 1.23 23.88
C PHE A 114 14.85 -0.24 24.27
N ILE A 115 15.77 -1.14 23.89
CA ILE A 115 15.71 -2.56 24.24
C ILE A 115 15.74 -2.77 25.77
N GLU A 116 16.62 -2.08 26.49
CA GLU A 116 16.71 -2.14 27.96
C GLU A 116 15.38 -1.72 28.62
N ASN A 117 14.68 -0.75 28.02
CA ASN A 117 13.50 -0.12 28.62
C ASN A 117 12.15 -0.66 28.10
N LEU A 118 12.12 -1.72 27.29
CA LEU A 118 10.88 -2.31 26.74
C LEU A 118 9.84 -2.65 27.82
N ALA A 119 10.27 -3.19 28.97
CA ALA A 119 9.37 -3.49 30.09
C ALA A 119 8.68 -2.23 30.64
N THR A 120 9.41 -1.12 30.72
CA THR A 120 8.85 0.17 31.15
C THR A 120 7.95 0.76 30.06
N PHE A 121 8.39 0.69 28.80
CA PHE A 121 7.68 1.21 27.64
C PHE A 121 6.29 0.57 27.50
N TYR A 122 6.20 -0.76 27.62
CA TYR A 122 4.93 -1.51 27.56
C TYR A 122 4.25 -1.70 28.92
N ASN A 123 4.88 -1.28 30.02
CA ASN A 123 4.43 -1.53 31.38
C ASN A 123 4.15 -3.03 31.63
N ASP A 124 5.11 -3.87 31.28
CA ASP A 124 5.06 -5.33 31.38
C ASP A 124 6.46 -5.92 31.62
N ASP A 125 6.69 -6.44 32.83
CA ASP A 125 7.98 -7.01 33.26
C ASP A 125 8.34 -8.33 32.55
N THR A 126 7.49 -8.84 31.65
CA THR A 126 7.78 -10.03 30.84
C THR A 126 8.82 -9.75 29.75
N TRP A 127 8.96 -8.48 29.35
CA TRP A 127 9.96 -8.05 28.37
C TRP A 127 11.37 -8.05 28.98
N LEU A 128 12.24 -8.91 28.46
CA LEU A 128 13.65 -9.02 28.82
C LEU A 128 14.45 -9.60 27.64
N MET A 129 14.74 -8.75 26.65
CA MET A 129 15.34 -9.16 25.37
C MET A 129 16.87 -9.25 25.38
N TYR A 130 17.49 -9.28 26.55
CA TYR A 130 18.94 -9.28 26.69
C TYR A 130 19.39 -10.14 27.87
N ASP A 131 20.65 -10.57 27.84
CA ASP A 131 21.26 -11.43 28.85
C ASP A 131 21.90 -10.64 30.02
N GLU A 132 22.59 -11.35 30.93
CA GLU A 132 23.25 -10.71 32.08
C GLU A 132 24.43 -9.78 31.72
N ASN A 133 24.97 -9.90 30.51
CA ASN A 133 26.03 -9.07 29.96
C ASN A 133 25.47 -7.87 29.15
N GLY A 134 24.16 -7.84 28.93
CA GLY A 134 23.50 -6.84 28.10
C GLY A 134 23.47 -7.21 26.62
N ASP A 135 23.86 -8.43 26.25
CA ASP A 135 23.83 -8.90 24.86
C ASP A 135 22.37 -9.19 24.48
N VAL A 136 21.90 -8.63 23.37
CA VAL A 136 20.52 -8.75 22.91
C VAL A 136 20.31 -10.15 22.31
N HIS A 137 19.16 -10.76 22.60
CA HIS A 137 18.77 -12.02 21.98
C HIS A 137 18.31 -11.77 20.55
N ILE A 138 19.17 -12.04 19.56
CA ILE A 138 18.89 -11.87 18.14
C ILE A 138 18.77 -13.23 17.46
N THR A 139 17.88 -13.36 16.46
CA THR A 139 17.80 -14.57 15.64
C THR A 139 19.04 -14.72 14.76
N GLU A 140 19.76 -15.85 14.86
CA GLU A 140 21.07 -16.02 14.21
C GLU A 140 21.03 -16.75 12.86
N THR A 141 19.98 -17.53 12.60
CA THR A 141 19.89 -18.39 11.41
C THR A 141 18.66 -18.12 10.56
N GLU A 142 18.69 -18.55 9.29
CA GLU A 142 17.53 -18.49 8.39
C GLU A 142 16.31 -19.20 9.00
N GLU A 143 16.53 -20.34 9.66
CA GLU A 143 15.48 -21.11 10.32
C GLU A 143 14.91 -20.35 11.53
N ASP A 144 15.75 -19.65 12.31
CA ASP A 144 15.28 -18.83 13.43
C ASP A 144 14.44 -17.64 12.94
N CYS A 145 14.91 -16.94 11.90
CA CYS A 145 14.14 -15.90 11.24
C CYS A 145 12.77 -16.42 10.77
N ILE A 146 12.72 -17.58 10.09
CA ILE A 146 11.45 -18.19 9.63
C ILE A 146 10.51 -18.51 10.81
N ASN A 147 11.05 -19.07 11.89
CA ASN A 147 10.26 -19.53 13.02
C ASN A 147 9.85 -18.38 13.97
N ALA A 148 10.57 -17.28 13.98
CA ALA A 148 10.24 -16.08 14.76
C ALA A 148 9.40 -15.06 13.97
N ALA A 149 9.50 -15.03 12.63
CA ALA A 149 8.76 -14.12 11.75
C ALA A 149 7.52 -14.75 11.10
N ASN A 150 6.75 -15.55 11.86
CA ASN A 150 5.49 -16.15 11.39
C ASN A 150 4.32 -15.95 12.38
N PRO A 151 3.06 -16.13 11.96
CA PRO A 151 1.90 -15.85 12.82
C PRO A 151 1.77 -16.72 14.09
N ASN A 152 2.50 -17.84 14.19
CA ASN A 152 2.44 -18.77 15.31
C ASN A 152 3.85 -18.97 15.90
N VAL A 153 4.44 -17.88 16.38
CA VAL A 153 5.78 -17.87 17.00
C VAL A 153 5.85 -18.85 18.17
N GLY A 154 6.90 -19.67 18.19
CA GLY A 154 7.17 -20.60 19.30
C GLY A 154 7.65 -19.87 20.55
N THR A 155 7.35 -20.44 21.73
CA THR A 155 7.75 -19.86 23.03
C THR A 155 9.27 -19.74 23.19
N GLU A 156 10.04 -20.50 22.44
CA GLU A 156 11.50 -20.43 22.39
C GLU A 156 12.05 -19.12 21.81
N TYR A 157 11.22 -18.36 21.07
CA TYR A 157 11.56 -17.06 20.52
C TYR A 157 10.92 -15.90 21.32
N GLU A 158 10.26 -16.17 22.45
CA GLU A 158 9.86 -15.09 23.36
C GLU A 158 11.11 -14.30 23.79
N ASN A 159 10.98 -12.98 23.81
CA ASN A 159 12.06 -12.03 24.10
C ASN A 159 13.23 -12.04 23.09
N PHE A 160 12.96 -12.32 21.82
CA PHE A 160 13.93 -12.11 20.74
C PHE A 160 13.64 -10.83 19.95
N CYS A 161 14.73 -10.12 19.62
CA CYS A 161 14.75 -9.20 18.48
C CYS A 161 14.93 -10.03 17.20
N VAL A 162 13.92 -9.98 16.33
CA VAL A 162 13.81 -10.80 15.14
C VAL A 162 14.43 -10.07 13.97
N GLU A 163 15.48 -10.67 13.44
CA GLU A 163 16.22 -10.18 12.30
C GLU A 163 16.31 -11.26 11.21
N CYS A 164 16.02 -10.86 9.98
CA CYS A 164 16.21 -11.67 8.79
C CYS A 164 17.21 -10.93 7.89
N ILE A 165 18.36 -11.55 7.60
CA ILE A 165 19.42 -10.86 6.86
C ILE A 165 19.32 -11.06 5.34
N PRO A 166 19.90 -10.16 4.52
CA PRO A 166 19.86 -10.23 3.06
C PRO A 166 20.35 -11.55 2.45
N ALA A 167 21.25 -12.25 3.14
CA ALA A 167 21.78 -13.53 2.69
C ALA A 167 20.70 -14.64 2.58
N TYR A 168 19.54 -14.48 3.22
CA TYR A 168 18.47 -15.48 3.22
C TYR A 168 17.55 -15.41 1.98
N ILE A 169 17.53 -14.29 1.25
CA ILE A 169 16.59 -14.05 0.13
C ILE A 169 17.21 -14.20 -1.26
N THR A 170 18.08 -15.19 -1.44
CA THR A 170 18.87 -15.36 -2.69
C THR A 170 18.08 -15.77 -3.94
N ASN A 171 16.82 -16.23 -3.80
CA ASN A 171 15.98 -16.70 -4.91
C ASN A 171 14.55 -16.15 -4.88
N VAL A 172 14.35 -14.99 -4.26
CA VAL A 172 13.03 -14.33 -4.25
C VAL A 172 12.85 -13.54 -5.55
N SER A 173 11.67 -13.64 -6.14
CA SER A 173 11.24 -12.76 -7.22
C SER A 173 9.77 -12.41 -7.03
N GLN A 174 9.46 -11.12 -7.09
CA GLN A 174 8.09 -10.60 -7.06
C GLN A 174 7.72 -10.06 -8.44
N THR A 175 6.44 -10.16 -8.78
CA THR A 175 5.90 -9.62 -10.03
C THR A 175 4.66 -8.80 -9.71
N TRP A 176 4.72 -7.52 -10.04
CA TRP A 176 3.62 -6.59 -9.89
C TRP A 176 3.05 -6.22 -11.25
N THR A 177 1.76 -5.92 -11.32
CA THR A 177 1.13 -5.42 -12.55
C THR A 177 0.28 -4.20 -12.21
N ILE A 178 0.57 -3.06 -12.86
CA ILE A 178 -0.14 -1.79 -12.68
C ILE A 178 -0.53 -1.20 -14.04
N PRO A 179 -1.67 -0.48 -14.16
CA PRO A 179 -2.04 0.18 -15.41
C PRO A 179 -1.00 1.24 -15.81
N ILE A 180 -0.68 1.33 -17.10
CA ILE A 180 0.23 2.37 -17.60
C ILE A 180 -0.40 3.75 -17.43
N THR A 181 -1.69 3.88 -17.75
CA THR A 181 -2.45 5.12 -17.59
C THR A 181 -3.57 4.87 -16.58
N PRO A 182 -3.49 5.44 -15.38
CA PRO A 182 -4.50 5.27 -14.34
C PRO A 182 -5.89 5.73 -14.78
N ILE A 183 -6.93 5.08 -14.29
CA ILE A 183 -8.32 5.44 -14.57
C ILE A 183 -9.03 5.72 -13.26
N ILE A 184 -9.31 7.00 -12.98
CA ILE A 184 -10.05 7.41 -11.80
C ILE A 184 -11.44 6.77 -11.77
N GLN A 185 -11.86 6.33 -10.59
CA GLN A 185 -13.17 5.71 -10.37
C GLN A 185 -14.09 6.62 -9.56
N ASP A 186 -15.40 6.42 -9.69
CA ASP A 186 -16.40 7.13 -8.87
C ASP A 186 -16.41 6.66 -7.40
N SER A 187 -15.83 5.47 -7.12
CA SER A 187 -15.80 4.85 -5.80
C SER A 187 -14.40 4.40 -5.42
N LYS A 188 -14.04 4.67 -4.16
CA LYS A 188 -12.79 4.23 -3.53
C LYS A 188 -12.81 2.74 -3.19
N ALA A 189 -11.72 2.05 -3.47
CA ALA A 189 -11.47 0.69 -3.02
C ALA A 189 -10.60 0.71 -1.75
N TYR A 190 -11.24 0.57 -0.58
CA TYR A 190 -10.57 0.59 0.72
C TYR A 190 -9.87 -0.71 1.05
N PHE A 191 -8.58 -0.64 1.39
CA PHE A 191 -7.80 -1.79 1.83
C PHE A 191 -8.45 -2.50 3.02
N ALA A 192 -8.27 -3.81 3.09
CA ALA A 192 -8.77 -4.60 4.21
C ALA A 192 -8.16 -4.10 5.53
N ARG A 193 -9.02 -3.76 6.49
CA ARG A 193 -8.61 -3.37 7.84
C ARG A 193 -8.33 -4.63 8.66
N GLY A 194 -7.20 -5.29 8.39
CA GLY A 194 -6.67 -6.41 9.17
C GLY A 194 -6.37 -7.70 8.39
N PRO A 195 -5.55 -8.61 8.95
CA PRO A 195 -5.23 -9.89 8.34
C PRO A 195 -6.51 -10.74 8.16
N GLY A 196 -6.73 -11.25 6.94
CA GLY A 196 -7.87 -12.12 6.62
C GLY A 196 -9.16 -11.41 6.19
N GLY A 197 -9.12 -10.13 5.84
CA GLY A 197 -10.25 -9.44 5.22
C GLY A 197 -10.64 -10.08 3.88
N ASN A 198 -11.87 -10.57 3.79
CA ASN A 198 -12.34 -11.36 2.65
C ASN A 198 -12.87 -10.46 1.52
N PHE A 199 -12.00 -10.08 0.57
CA PHE A 199 -12.38 -9.57 -0.75
C PHE A 199 -11.44 -10.17 -1.79
N SER A 200 -11.93 -11.09 -2.63
CA SER A 200 -11.07 -12.00 -3.40
C SER A 200 -10.46 -11.40 -4.68
N SER A 201 -10.14 -10.11 -4.71
CA SER A 201 -9.47 -9.49 -5.88
C SER A 201 -8.76 -8.16 -5.62
N MET A 202 -8.92 -7.52 -4.46
CA MET A 202 -8.25 -6.24 -4.20
C MET A 202 -6.83 -6.50 -3.67
N PRO A 203 -5.80 -5.84 -4.22
CA PRO A 203 -4.43 -5.97 -3.73
C PRO A 203 -4.31 -5.56 -2.25
N SER A 204 -3.57 -6.36 -1.47
CA SER A 204 -3.11 -5.96 -0.14
C SER A 204 -1.87 -5.06 -0.20
N THR A 205 -1.15 -5.07 -1.31
CA THR A 205 -0.04 -4.16 -1.59
C THR A 205 -0.57 -2.75 -1.82
N ARG A 206 0.08 -1.74 -1.22
CA ARG A 206 -0.29 -0.33 -1.37
C ARG A 206 0.27 0.26 -2.66
N GLY A 207 1.49 -0.13 -3.01
CA GLY A 207 2.18 0.30 -4.21
C GLY A 207 3.57 -0.31 -4.33
N ILE A 208 4.35 0.23 -5.25
CA ILE A 208 5.69 -0.21 -5.59
C ILE A 208 6.60 1.02 -5.56
N ALA A 209 7.65 0.97 -4.76
CA ALA A 209 8.69 1.99 -4.72
C ALA A 209 9.46 2.04 -6.05
N LEU A 210 10.13 3.16 -6.35
CA LEU A 210 10.92 3.28 -7.58
C LEU A 210 12.10 2.30 -7.67
N ASN A 211 12.58 1.78 -6.55
CA ASN A 211 13.57 0.69 -6.53
C ASN A 211 12.95 -0.72 -6.70
N GLY A 212 11.64 -0.80 -6.96
CA GLY A 212 10.89 -2.02 -7.17
C GLY A 212 10.46 -2.75 -5.90
N VAL A 213 10.80 -2.25 -4.71
CA VAL A 213 10.39 -2.84 -3.42
C VAL A 213 8.91 -2.55 -3.16
N GLU A 214 8.24 -3.50 -2.51
CA GLU A 214 6.83 -3.39 -2.16
C GLU A 214 6.58 -2.35 -1.05
N TYR A 215 5.58 -1.49 -1.22
CA TYR A 215 4.90 -0.81 -0.12
C TYR A 215 3.80 -1.74 0.42
N SER A 216 4.13 -2.50 1.46
CA SER A 216 3.26 -3.57 1.95
C SER A 216 2.11 -3.04 2.81
N ALA A 217 1.20 -3.95 3.17
CA ALA A 217 0.18 -3.66 4.16
C ALA A 217 0.83 -3.44 5.54
N PRO A 218 0.16 -2.71 6.46
CA PRO A 218 0.66 -2.50 7.82
C PRO A 218 1.18 -3.79 8.46
N ALA A 219 2.37 -3.72 9.04
CA ALA A 219 2.94 -4.83 9.80
C ALA A 219 1.98 -5.21 10.94
N PRO A 220 1.81 -6.52 11.24
CA PRO A 220 0.91 -6.98 12.28
C PRO A 220 1.51 -6.79 13.68
N VAL A 221 1.75 -5.54 14.08
CA VAL A 221 2.39 -5.14 15.36
C VAL A 221 1.74 -5.86 16.55
N ASN A 222 0.41 -5.92 16.61
CA ASN A 222 -0.29 -6.64 17.68
C ASN A 222 0.10 -8.13 17.77
N ASN A 223 0.33 -8.81 16.65
CA ASN A 223 0.73 -10.22 16.65
C ASN A 223 2.17 -10.36 17.13
N ILE A 224 3.06 -9.47 16.68
CA ILE A 224 4.47 -9.43 17.08
C ILE A 224 4.58 -9.25 18.61
N LEU A 225 3.92 -8.21 19.14
CA LEU A 225 3.93 -7.93 20.57
C LEU A 225 3.27 -9.03 21.41
N SER A 226 2.24 -9.71 20.89
CA SER A 226 1.58 -10.81 21.60
C SER A 226 2.45 -12.06 21.77
N ALA A 227 3.51 -12.19 20.96
CA ALA A 227 4.49 -13.25 21.05
C ALA A 227 5.73 -12.86 21.87
N TYR A 228 5.76 -11.65 22.46
CA TYR A 228 6.94 -11.06 23.09
C TYR A 228 8.16 -11.03 22.18
N THR A 229 7.96 -10.88 20.87
CA THR A 229 9.03 -10.59 19.92
C THR A 229 9.01 -9.13 19.52
N LEU A 230 10.15 -8.66 19.01
CA LEU A 230 10.28 -7.37 18.35
C LEU A 230 10.80 -7.65 16.96
N ALA A 231 10.20 -7.09 15.90
CA ALA A 231 10.65 -7.32 14.52
C ALA A 231 10.88 -5.98 13.84
N PRO A 232 11.97 -5.26 14.19
CA PRO A 232 12.22 -3.90 13.72
C PRO A 232 12.17 -3.77 12.21
N PHE A 233 11.94 -2.55 11.76
CA PHE A 233 12.26 -2.12 10.40
C PHE A 233 13.65 -1.50 10.43
N ASP A 234 14.36 -1.46 9.31
CA ASP A 234 15.58 -0.66 9.22
C ASP A 234 15.23 0.82 9.09
N ASP A 235 16.24 1.68 9.05
CA ASP A 235 16.05 3.13 8.89
C ASP A 235 15.35 3.52 7.58
N ALA A 236 15.34 2.65 6.58
CA ALA A 236 14.60 2.85 5.33
C ALA A 236 13.12 2.47 5.46
N GLY A 237 12.70 1.95 6.62
CA GLY A 237 11.32 1.59 6.94
C GLY A 237 10.92 0.20 6.44
N GLY A 238 11.89 -0.67 6.15
CA GLY A 238 11.63 -2.01 5.63
C GLY A 238 12.32 -3.13 6.40
N HIS A 239 11.89 -4.36 6.13
CA HIS A 239 12.51 -5.56 6.67
C HIS A 239 12.33 -6.76 5.74
N ILE A 240 12.96 -7.87 6.10
CA ILE A 240 12.97 -9.09 5.27
C ILE A 240 11.98 -10.11 5.82
N ASN A 241 11.18 -10.68 4.92
CA ASN A 241 10.57 -11.98 5.11
C ASN A 241 11.12 -12.92 4.03
N VAL A 242 11.59 -14.12 4.39
CA VAL A 242 12.29 -15.00 3.42
C VAL A 242 11.43 -15.43 2.22
N HIS A 243 10.10 -15.38 2.35
CA HIS A 243 9.17 -15.74 1.27
C HIS A 243 8.73 -14.53 0.44
N GLN A 244 8.82 -13.32 0.99
CA GLN A 244 8.39 -12.07 0.34
C GLN A 244 9.56 -11.27 -0.23
N GLY A 245 10.74 -11.36 0.39
CA GLY A 245 11.87 -10.47 0.17
C GLY A 245 11.89 -9.31 1.15
N TYR A 246 12.74 -8.32 0.86
CA TYR A 246 12.71 -7.04 1.54
C TYR A 246 11.48 -6.24 1.11
N HIS A 247 10.77 -5.63 2.06
CA HIS A 247 9.56 -4.85 1.81
C HIS A 247 9.39 -3.75 2.85
N TYR A 248 8.74 -2.66 2.45
CA TYR A 248 8.54 -1.49 3.30
C TYR A 248 7.19 -1.51 4.03
N HIS A 249 7.20 -0.97 5.25
CA HIS A 249 6.02 -0.65 6.06
C HIS A 249 5.87 0.84 6.37
N ALA A 250 6.96 1.60 6.14
CA ALA A 250 6.99 3.05 6.23
C ALA A 250 7.85 3.64 5.12
N ALA A 251 7.60 4.92 4.79
CA ALA A 251 8.50 5.73 3.96
C ALA A 251 9.24 6.71 4.87
N THR A 252 10.58 6.65 4.88
CA THR A 252 11.43 7.47 5.76
C THR A 252 12.31 8.48 5.00
N GLY A 253 12.18 8.52 3.67
CA GLY A 253 12.95 9.41 2.79
C GLY A 253 14.29 8.86 2.32
N LEU A 254 14.63 7.60 2.64
CA LEU A 254 15.89 6.97 2.19
C LEU A 254 15.79 6.26 0.83
N SER A 255 14.59 5.90 0.37
CA SER A 255 14.40 5.25 -0.93
C SER A 255 14.54 6.23 -2.10
N THR A 256 14.86 5.71 -3.29
CA THR A 256 14.90 6.46 -4.55
C THR A 256 13.63 7.29 -4.72
N HIS A 257 13.83 8.57 -5.03
CA HIS A 257 12.76 9.53 -5.27
C HIS A 257 13.05 10.39 -6.50
N VAL A 258 12.01 11.03 -7.04
CA VAL A 258 12.10 12.02 -8.11
C VAL A 258 11.61 13.36 -7.59
N GLU A 259 12.55 14.27 -7.42
CA GLU A 259 12.31 15.66 -7.05
C GLU A 259 11.35 16.35 -8.02
N GLN A 260 10.57 17.29 -7.50
CA GLN A 260 9.59 18.05 -8.27
C GLN A 260 10.09 19.50 -8.46
N ASP A 261 9.91 20.05 -9.67
CA ASP A 261 10.42 21.38 -10.01
C ASP A 261 9.62 22.55 -9.38
N ASP A 262 8.50 22.27 -8.71
CA ASP A 262 7.55 23.22 -8.13
C ASP A 262 7.43 23.13 -6.60
N ASP A 263 8.50 22.66 -5.93
CA ASP A 263 8.61 22.46 -4.48
C ASP A 263 7.65 21.40 -3.90
N HIS A 264 6.86 20.70 -4.73
CA HIS A 264 6.00 19.61 -4.30
C HIS A 264 6.82 18.45 -3.71
N ALA A 265 6.20 17.65 -2.83
CA ALA A 265 6.80 16.43 -2.30
C ALA A 265 7.37 15.55 -3.44
N PRO A 266 8.51 14.88 -3.26
CA PRO A 266 9.10 13.98 -4.25
C PRO A 266 8.22 12.77 -4.58
N LEU A 267 8.26 12.30 -5.83
CA LEU A 267 7.61 11.05 -6.25
C LEU A 267 8.48 9.87 -5.80
N ILE A 268 7.91 8.90 -5.08
CA ILE A 268 8.64 7.75 -4.51
C ILE A 268 8.17 6.41 -5.04
N GLY A 269 7.05 6.36 -5.76
CA GLY A 269 6.56 5.15 -6.37
C GLY A 269 5.20 5.31 -7.01
N TYR A 270 4.55 4.18 -7.28
CA TYR A 270 3.21 4.14 -7.86
C TYR A 270 2.31 3.18 -7.09
N ALA A 271 1.06 3.56 -6.88
CA ALA A 271 0.05 2.72 -6.27
C ALA A 271 -0.37 1.59 -7.23
N MET A 272 -1.09 0.60 -6.71
CA MET A 272 -1.52 -0.55 -7.52
C MET A 272 -2.54 -0.20 -8.62
N ASP A 273 -3.13 0.99 -8.57
CA ASP A 273 -3.97 1.58 -9.62
C ASP A 273 -3.20 2.50 -10.58
N GLY A 274 -1.87 2.57 -10.44
CA GLY A 274 -0.93 3.30 -11.28
C GLY A 274 -0.79 4.79 -10.97
N PHE A 275 -1.57 5.36 -10.05
CA PHE A 275 -1.37 6.76 -9.66
C PHE A 275 -0.06 6.93 -8.87
N GLY A 276 0.58 8.08 -9.01
CA GLY A 276 1.83 8.38 -8.31
C GLY A 276 1.65 8.42 -6.78
N ILE A 277 2.64 7.91 -6.06
CA ILE A 277 2.78 8.01 -4.62
C ILE A 277 3.95 8.95 -4.33
N TYR A 278 3.69 10.00 -3.56
CA TYR A 278 4.63 11.02 -3.18
C TYR A 278 4.94 10.96 -1.68
N GLU A 279 6.05 11.57 -1.28
CA GLU A 279 6.40 11.72 0.14
C GLU A 279 5.32 12.51 0.91
N MET A 280 5.30 12.36 2.23
CA MET A 280 4.29 13.00 3.08
C MET A 280 4.36 14.52 3.01
N THR A 281 5.57 15.08 2.99
CA THR A 281 5.81 16.52 3.07
C THR A 281 6.55 17.05 1.87
N ASP A 282 6.29 18.32 1.57
CA ASP A 282 7.04 19.08 0.58
C ASP A 282 8.47 19.41 1.07
N ALA A 283 9.24 20.13 0.26
CA ALA A 283 10.63 20.53 0.60
C ALA A 283 10.72 21.44 1.85
N ASN A 284 9.62 22.02 2.32
CA ASN A 284 9.53 22.84 3.52
C ASN A 284 9.09 22.05 4.76
N GLY A 285 8.73 20.76 4.60
CA GLY A 285 8.18 19.93 5.67
C GLY A 285 6.68 20.08 5.87
N ASP A 286 5.96 20.68 4.90
CA ASP A 286 4.52 20.87 4.97
C ASP A 286 3.78 19.73 4.26
N GLU A 287 2.80 19.12 4.94
CA GLU A 287 1.88 18.12 4.35
C GLU A 287 0.72 18.83 3.62
N PRO A 288 0.23 18.31 2.49
CA PRO A 288 -0.95 18.86 1.83
C PRO A 288 -2.18 18.87 2.75
N THR A 289 -2.86 20.02 2.82
CA THR A 289 -3.99 20.22 3.74
C THR A 289 -5.34 19.73 3.20
N ASP A 290 -5.38 19.25 1.95
CA ASP A 290 -6.60 18.91 1.21
C ASP A 290 -6.64 17.43 0.77
N LEU A 291 -5.85 16.57 1.40
CA LEU A 291 -5.90 15.13 1.18
C LEU A 291 -7.28 14.55 1.51
N ASP A 292 -7.74 13.65 0.64
CA ASP A 292 -8.96 12.89 0.82
C ASP A 292 -8.76 11.65 1.71
N ASP A 293 -9.82 10.86 1.92
CA ASP A 293 -9.74 9.66 2.77
C ASP A 293 -8.69 8.62 2.31
N CYS A 294 -8.29 8.60 1.03
CA CYS A 294 -7.24 7.72 0.53
C CYS A 294 -5.82 8.25 0.76
N ARG A 295 -5.70 9.47 1.32
CA ARG A 295 -4.50 10.30 1.33
C ARG A 295 -4.09 10.80 -0.06
N GLY A 296 -5.07 11.01 -0.95
CA GLY A 296 -4.82 11.58 -2.27
C GLY A 296 -5.55 12.89 -2.51
N HIS A 297 -5.10 13.64 -3.50
CA HIS A 297 -5.75 14.86 -3.98
C HIS A 297 -5.48 15.06 -5.47
N TYR A 298 -5.98 16.14 -6.05
CA TYR A 298 -5.83 16.45 -7.48
C TYR A 298 -5.21 17.83 -7.67
N ASP A 299 -4.26 17.93 -8.62
CA ASP A 299 -3.81 19.19 -9.19
C ASP A 299 -3.71 19.12 -10.73
N ASP A 300 -3.54 20.28 -11.38
CA ASP A 300 -3.49 20.40 -12.85
C ASP A 300 -2.15 19.98 -13.50
N VAL A 301 -1.16 19.56 -12.71
CA VAL A 301 0.16 19.09 -13.16
C VAL A 301 0.24 17.57 -13.11
N ARG A 302 -0.17 16.99 -11.98
CA ARG A 302 -0.04 15.58 -11.62
C ARG A 302 -1.33 14.79 -11.84
N GLY A 303 -2.46 15.48 -11.93
CA GLY A 303 -3.76 14.83 -11.81
C GLY A 303 -3.99 14.34 -10.39
N TYR A 304 -4.80 13.28 -10.24
CA TYR A 304 -4.96 12.63 -8.94
C TYR A 304 -3.69 11.89 -8.54
N HIS A 305 -3.24 12.04 -7.30
CA HIS A 305 -2.07 11.35 -6.76
C HIS A 305 -2.14 11.24 -5.24
N TYR A 306 -1.31 10.38 -4.67
CA TYR A 306 -1.28 10.09 -3.23
C TYR A 306 -0.06 10.66 -2.53
N HIS A 307 -0.20 10.92 -1.23
CA HIS A 307 0.89 11.17 -0.30
C HIS A 307 0.93 10.09 0.77
N VAL A 308 2.12 9.54 1.02
CA VAL A 308 2.30 8.54 2.09
C VAL A 308 1.98 9.12 3.46
N ASP A 309 1.57 8.25 4.37
CA ASP A 309 1.30 8.58 5.77
C ASP A 309 2.59 8.80 6.57
N ALA A 310 2.44 9.36 7.76
CA ALA A 310 3.55 9.42 8.71
C ALA A 310 4.06 8.01 9.01
N ALA A 311 5.38 7.81 9.04
CA ALA A 311 6.00 6.50 9.22
C ALA A 311 5.42 5.74 10.43
N GLY A 312 5.27 6.39 11.58
CA GLY A 312 4.72 5.79 12.81
C GLY A 312 3.28 5.26 12.70
N ASN A 313 2.53 5.66 11.66
CA ASN A 313 1.19 5.13 11.39
C ASN A 313 1.21 3.72 10.78
N ASN A 314 2.40 3.18 10.44
CA ASN A 314 2.57 1.84 9.89
C ASN A 314 1.66 1.64 8.65
N ASN A 315 1.63 2.62 7.76
CA ASN A 315 0.78 2.63 6.57
C ASN A 315 1.31 3.63 5.53
N PHE A 316 0.90 3.46 4.28
CA PHE A 316 1.21 4.40 3.19
C PHE A 316 -0.03 5.16 2.75
N ILE A 317 -1.05 4.45 2.28
CA ILE A 317 -2.30 5.01 1.75
C ILE A 317 -3.48 4.13 2.19
N ASN A 318 -4.69 4.71 2.26
CA ASN A 318 -5.86 4.04 2.86
C ASN A 318 -6.76 3.31 1.85
N CYS A 319 -6.69 3.70 0.57
CA CYS A 319 -7.50 3.14 -0.51
C CYS A 319 -6.88 3.40 -1.88
N LEU A 320 -7.43 2.72 -2.89
CA LEU A 320 -7.22 3.03 -4.30
C LEU A 320 -8.43 3.80 -4.84
N GLN A 321 -8.19 4.97 -5.41
CA GLN A 321 -9.14 5.83 -6.12
C GLN A 321 -9.28 5.43 -7.59
N GLY A 322 -8.29 4.72 -8.16
CA GLY A 322 -8.29 4.26 -9.54
C GLY A 322 -8.68 2.79 -9.72
N ALA A 323 -8.92 2.42 -10.97
CA ALA A 323 -9.08 1.03 -11.35
C ALA A 323 -7.73 0.31 -11.31
N TYR A 324 -7.66 -0.76 -10.51
CA TYR A 324 -6.50 -1.62 -10.37
C TYR A 324 -6.65 -2.93 -11.15
N VAL A 325 -5.55 -3.66 -11.36
CA VAL A 325 -5.52 -4.95 -12.07
C VAL A 325 -6.08 -6.08 -11.18
N LEU A 326 -6.92 -6.95 -11.75
CA LEU A 326 -7.54 -8.10 -11.06
C LEU A 326 -6.65 -9.35 -11.00
#